data_AF-A0A537TUU2-F1
#
_entry.id   AF-A0A537TUU2-F1
#
_cell.length_a   1.000
_cell.length_b   1.000
_cell.length_c   1.000
_cell.angle_alpha   90.00
_cell.angle_beta   90.00
_cell.angle_gamma   90.00
#
_symmetry.space_group_name_H-M   'P 1'
#
loop_
_entity.id
_entity.type
_entity.pdbx_description
1 polymer ?
#
loop_
_entity_poly.entity_id
_entity_poly.type
_entity_poly.pdbx_seq_one_letter_code
_entity_poly.pdbx_strand_id
1 'polypeptide(L)'
;LRVGLPPSDSTQVAQVASAAAGDGPLFAAFQLTTALLLLAAASSSYQAGPGLLKALSRGGRGVGILPALLGRTNRHHTPYWGVVVFFVIAAALVVASGGKEQRLVLFYAVAVFLAFLAGLLAMVKFFRDEQRRLLITASGLGAAAVALTLAVNLARGFPVASLAAAGAIAGSLYTLWVRSGRPTGISKAEALAEVD
;
A
#
# COMPACT_ATOMS: atom_id res chain seq x y z
N LEU A 1 36.29 3.59 3.38
CA LEU A 1 35.23 3.37 2.37
C LEU A 1 34.88 4.70 1.71
N ARG A 2 35.28 4.93 0.45
CA ARG A 2 34.82 6.07 -0.36
C ARG A 2 33.60 5.63 -1.17
N VAL A 3 32.47 5.37 -0.50
CA VAL A 3 31.22 5.06 -1.21
C VAL A 3 30.56 6.38 -1.54
N GLY A 4 30.69 6.80 -2.80
CA GLY A 4 30.04 7.99 -3.32
C GLY A 4 28.54 7.76 -3.57
N LEU A 5 27.93 8.65 -4.34
CA LEU A 5 26.64 8.37 -4.96
C LEU A 5 26.80 7.25 -5.99
N PRO A 6 25.87 6.28 -6.07
CA PRO A 6 26.02 5.16 -6.98
C PRO A 6 25.79 5.65 -8.42
N PRO A 7 26.50 5.07 -9.41
CA PRO A 7 26.26 5.34 -10.82
C PRO A 7 24.91 4.77 -11.23
N SER A 8 24.38 5.23 -12.37
CA SER A 8 23.01 4.96 -12.84
C SER A 8 22.66 3.48 -13.05
N ASP A 9 23.67 2.62 -13.09
CA ASP A 9 23.66 1.20 -13.40
C ASP A 9 23.96 0.32 -12.17
N SER A 10 24.16 0.91 -11.00
CA SER A 10 24.42 0.18 -9.74
C SER A 10 23.60 0.72 -8.58
N THR A 11 23.38 -0.11 -7.57
CA THR A 11 22.76 0.32 -6.30
C THR A 11 23.84 0.70 -5.28
N GLN A 12 23.48 1.54 -4.30
CA GLN A 12 24.37 1.86 -3.16
C GLN A 12 24.80 0.59 -2.42
N VAL A 13 23.87 -0.35 -2.27
CA VAL A 13 24.09 -1.61 -1.55
C VAL A 13 25.07 -2.50 -2.32
N ALA A 14 24.98 -2.55 -3.66
CA ALA A 14 25.96 -3.24 -4.50
C ALA A 14 27.36 -2.59 -4.45
N GLN A 15 27.45 -1.26 -4.35
CA GLN A 15 28.74 -0.59 -4.17
C GLN A 15 29.40 -0.89 -2.82
N VAL A 16 28.60 -0.93 -1.76
CA VAL A 16 29.10 -1.31 -0.43
C VAL A 16 29.57 -2.77 -0.45
N ALA A 17 28.82 -3.66 -1.10
CA ALA A 17 29.17 -5.07 -1.21
C ALA A 17 30.44 -5.30 -2.04
N SER A 18 30.56 -4.69 -3.21
CA SER A 18 31.77 -4.77 -4.05
C SER A 18 32.99 -4.16 -3.33
N ALA A 19 32.84 -3.02 -2.64
CA ALA A 19 33.93 -2.42 -1.87
C ALA A 19 34.38 -3.29 -0.68
N ALA A 20 33.49 -4.12 -0.12
CA ALA A 20 33.79 -4.97 1.04
C ALA A 20 34.28 -6.37 0.66
N ALA A 21 33.71 -6.98 -0.39
CA ALA A 21 33.90 -8.38 -0.77
C ALA A 21 34.60 -8.57 -2.13
N GLY A 22 34.84 -7.48 -2.89
CA GLY A 22 35.29 -7.53 -4.29
C GLY A 22 34.21 -8.05 -5.24
N ASP A 23 34.52 -8.16 -6.52
CA ASP A 23 33.59 -8.60 -7.58
C ASP A 23 33.56 -10.13 -7.77
N GLY A 24 33.81 -10.88 -6.68
CA GLY A 24 33.94 -12.33 -6.69
C GLY A 24 32.61 -13.10 -6.51
N PRO A 25 32.68 -14.43 -6.28
CA PRO A 25 31.49 -15.27 -6.07
C PRO A 25 30.64 -14.82 -4.86
N LEU A 26 31.27 -14.21 -3.85
CA LEU A 26 30.56 -13.67 -2.68
C LEU A 26 29.67 -12.47 -3.05
N PHE A 27 30.10 -11.60 -3.97
CA PHE A 27 29.29 -10.50 -4.49
C PHE A 27 28.11 -11.00 -5.32
N ALA A 28 28.32 -12.02 -6.16
CA ALA A 28 27.23 -12.65 -6.91
C ALA A 28 26.19 -13.29 -5.98
N ALA A 29 26.63 -13.99 -4.92
CA ALA A 29 25.74 -14.56 -3.91
C ALA A 29 24.95 -13.48 -3.15
N PHE A 30 25.59 -12.36 -2.82
CA PHE A 30 24.95 -11.21 -2.19
C PHE A 30 23.88 -10.57 -3.09
N GLN A 31 24.20 -10.37 -4.37
CA GLN A 31 23.27 -9.80 -5.35
C GLN A 31 22.07 -10.74 -5.57
N LEU A 32 22.31 -12.05 -5.66
CA LEU A 32 21.25 -13.07 -5.75
C LEU A 32 20.36 -13.03 -4.51
N THR A 33 20.94 -12.95 -3.32
CA THR A 33 20.16 -12.87 -2.06
C THR A 33 19.30 -11.61 -2.03
N THR A 34 19.84 -10.47 -2.46
CA THR A 34 19.08 -9.21 -2.54
C THR A 34 17.92 -9.31 -3.54
N ALA A 35 18.16 -9.92 -4.71
CA ALA A 35 17.10 -10.16 -5.69
C ALA A 35 15.98 -11.07 -5.13
N LEU A 36 16.34 -12.13 -4.40
CA LEU A 36 15.37 -13.01 -3.73
C LEU A 36 14.57 -12.29 -2.64
N LEU A 37 15.20 -11.41 -1.86
CA LEU A 37 14.51 -10.60 -0.85
C LEU A 37 13.49 -9.64 -1.48
N LEU A 38 13.86 -8.97 -2.57
CA LEU A 38 12.93 -8.10 -3.31
C LEU A 38 11.77 -8.88 -3.92
N LEU A 39 12.04 -10.08 -4.45
CA LEU A 39 11.01 -10.98 -4.97
C LEU A 39 10.05 -11.45 -3.87
N ALA A 40 10.57 -11.78 -2.68
CA ALA A 40 9.76 -12.15 -1.52
C ALA A 40 8.86 -10.98 -1.05
N ALA A 41 9.38 -9.76 -1.02
CA ALA A 41 8.60 -8.57 -0.69
C ALA A 41 7.47 -8.32 -1.70
N ALA A 42 7.74 -8.53 -3.00
CA ALA A 42 6.72 -8.44 -4.04
C ALA A 42 5.63 -9.53 -3.86
N SER A 43 6.03 -10.76 -3.54
CA SER A 43 5.09 -11.87 -3.30
C SER A 43 4.11 -11.57 -2.16
N SER A 44 4.58 -11.00 -1.05
CA SER A 44 3.70 -10.58 0.06
C SER A 44 2.66 -9.54 -0.39
N SER A 45 3.08 -8.56 -1.21
CA SER A 45 2.17 -7.55 -1.76
C SER A 45 1.09 -8.15 -2.66
N TYR A 46 1.44 -9.16 -3.47
CA TYR A 46 0.50 -9.90 -4.32
C TYR A 46 -0.48 -10.78 -3.54
N GLN A 47 -0.21 -11.10 -2.27
CA GLN A 47 -1.16 -11.79 -1.40
C GLN A 47 -2.13 -10.78 -0.76
N ALA A 48 -1.62 -9.64 -0.29
CA ALA A 48 -2.41 -8.62 0.39
C ALA A 48 -3.38 -7.87 -0.56
N GLY A 49 -2.90 -7.45 -1.74
CA GLY A 49 -3.68 -6.61 -2.67
C GLY A 49 -5.00 -7.25 -3.15
N PRO A 50 -4.94 -8.42 -3.80
CA PRO A 50 -6.14 -9.16 -4.22
C PRO A 50 -7.04 -9.56 -3.04
N GLY A 51 -6.44 -9.86 -1.87
CA GLY A 51 -7.18 -10.11 -0.62
C GLY A 51 -8.04 -8.91 -0.20
N LEU A 52 -7.50 -7.70 -0.31
CA LEU A 52 -8.23 -6.45 -0.04
C LEU A 52 -9.38 -6.25 -1.04
N LEU A 53 -9.15 -6.45 -2.34
CA LEU A 53 -10.22 -6.33 -3.36
C LEU A 53 -11.35 -7.33 -3.10
N LYS A 54 -11.00 -8.57 -2.74
CA LYS A 54 -11.95 -9.60 -2.34
C LYS A 54 -12.76 -9.17 -1.10
N ALA A 55 -12.12 -8.63 -0.07
CA ALA A 55 -12.81 -8.15 1.13
C ALA A 55 -13.79 -7.02 0.80
N LEU A 56 -13.37 -6.04 -0.01
CA LEU A 56 -14.22 -4.91 -0.43
C LEU A 56 -15.38 -5.33 -1.35
N SER A 57 -15.21 -6.39 -2.15
CA SER A 57 -16.26 -6.92 -3.03
C SER A 57 -17.32 -7.76 -2.31
N ARG A 58 -16.99 -8.33 -1.15
CA ARG A 58 -17.92 -9.22 -0.44
C ARG A 58 -18.87 -8.47 0.48
N GLY A 59 -18.50 -7.28 0.97
CA GLY A 59 -19.30 -6.51 1.94
C GLY A 59 -19.56 -7.30 3.23
N GLY A 60 -19.73 -6.63 4.36
CA GLY A 60 -20.25 -7.33 5.54
C GLY A 60 -21.70 -7.73 5.28
N ARG A 61 -22.01 -9.04 5.21
CA ARG A 61 -23.36 -9.65 5.02
C ARG A 61 -24.30 -9.03 3.93
N GLY A 62 -23.84 -8.06 3.13
CA GLY A 62 -24.62 -7.31 2.15
C GLY A 62 -23.80 -6.88 0.93
N VAL A 63 -24.35 -5.99 0.09
CA VAL A 63 -23.76 -5.60 -1.21
C VAL A 63 -22.39 -4.93 -0.99
N GLY A 64 -21.33 -5.58 -1.47
CA GLY A 64 -19.97 -5.05 -1.46
C GLY A 64 -19.82 -3.79 -2.31
N ILE A 65 -18.74 -3.05 -2.04
CA ILE A 65 -18.43 -1.78 -2.70
C ILE A 65 -17.91 -2.02 -4.13
N LEU A 66 -17.25 -3.16 -4.35
CA LEU A 66 -16.66 -3.55 -5.61
C LEU A 66 -17.50 -4.62 -6.34
N PRO A 67 -17.38 -4.73 -7.68
CA PRO A 67 -18.09 -5.75 -8.47
C PRO A 67 -17.85 -7.17 -7.93
N ALA A 68 -18.91 -7.98 -7.91
CA ALA A 68 -18.87 -9.37 -7.41
C ALA A 68 -17.81 -10.24 -8.12
N LEU A 69 -17.42 -9.87 -9.35
CA LEU A 69 -16.33 -10.51 -10.11
C LEU A 69 -15.00 -10.52 -9.34
N LEU A 70 -14.66 -9.44 -8.63
CA LEU A 70 -13.44 -9.34 -7.83
C LEU A 70 -13.47 -10.19 -6.55
N GLY A 71 -14.68 -10.59 -6.13
CA GLY A 71 -14.91 -11.47 -4.98
C GLY A 71 -14.96 -12.96 -5.33
N ARG A 72 -14.92 -13.28 -6.63
CA ARG A 72 -14.89 -14.67 -7.11
C ARG A 72 -13.54 -15.29 -6.78
N THR A 73 -13.60 -16.45 -6.14
CA THR A 73 -12.40 -17.18 -5.73
C THR A 73 -12.39 -18.55 -6.37
N ASN A 74 -11.19 -19.05 -6.67
CA ASN A 74 -11.00 -20.43 -7.09
C ASN A 74 -11.11 -21.40 -5.89
N ARG A 75 -10.93 -22.72 -6.13
CA ARG A 75 -10.92 -23.80 -5.12
C ARG A 75 -9.97 -23.53 -3.93
N HIS A 76 -8.90 -22.77 -4.13
CA HIS A 76 -7.93 -22.40 -3.10
C HIS A 76 -8.21 -21.04 -2.44
N HIS A 77 -9.44 -20.51 -2.57
CA HIS A 77 -9.85 -19.20 -2.05
C HIS A 77 -9.09 -17.97 -2.60
N THR A 78 -8.28 -18.16 -3.64
CA THR A 78 -7.54 -17.09 -4.33
C THR A 78 -8.46 -16.27 -5.24
N PRO A 79 -8.53 -14.94 -5.07
CA PRO A 79 -9.29 -14.05 -5.94
C PRO A 79 -8.55 -13.79 -7.26
N TYR A 80 -8.77 -14.64 -8.26
CA TYR A 80 -8.02 -14.64 -9.51
C TYR A 80 -8.20 -13.37 -10.34
N TRP A 81 -9.41 -12.81 -10.43
CA TRP A 81 -9.63 -11.51 -11.07
C TRP A 81 -8.91 -10.38 -10.34
N GLY A 82 -8.85 -10.44 -9.01
CA GLY A 82 -8.08 -9.49 -8.21
C GLY A 82 -6.60 -9.54 -8.53
N VAL A 83 -6.04 -10.75 -8.68
CA VAL A 83 -4.63 -10.95 -9.10
C VAL A 83 -4.37 -10.36 -10.48
N VAL A 84 -5.25 -10.63 -11.46
CA VAL A 84 -5.10 -10.12 -12.83
C VAL A 84 -5.15 -8.58 -12.84
N VAL A 85 -6.09 -7.96 -12.14
CA VAL A 85 -6.18 -6.50 -12.04
C VAL A 85 -4.90 -5.92 -11.41
N PHE A 86 -4.42 -6.53 -10.32
CA PHE A 86 -3.21 -6.07 -9.64
C PHE A 86 -1.97 -6.20 -10.54
N PHE A 87 -1.87 -7.30 -11.30
CA PHE A 87 -0.81 -7.53 -12.27
C PHE A 87 -0.82 -6.46 -13.38
N VAL A 88 -1.99 -6.16 -13.96
CA VAL A 88 -2.12 -5.14 -15.01
C VAL A 88 -1.73 -3.75 -14.47
N ILE A 89 -2.18 -3.39 -13.27
CA ILE A 89 -1.82 -2.10 -12.64
C ILE A 89 -0.31 -2.02 -12.36
N ALA A 90 0.28 -3.09 -11.82
CA ALA A 90 1.72 -3.15 -11.55
C ALA A 90 2.53 -3.04 -12.84
N ALA A 91 2.17 -3.77 -13.89
CA ALA A 91 2.80 -3.68 -15.20
C ALA A 91 2.67 -2.27 -15.80
N ALA A 92 1.49 -1.66 -15.71
CA ALA A 92 1.27 -0.29 -16.18
C ALA A 92 2.14 0.74 -15.44
N LEU A 93 2.29 0.61 -14.11
CA LEU A 93 3.17 1.46 -13.31
C LEU A 93 4.65 1.31 -13.72
N VAL A 94 5.11 0.08 -13.93
CA VAL A 94 6.49 -0.20 -14.38
C VAL A 94 6.74 0.44 -15.75
N VAL A 95 5.83 0.25 -16.71
CA VAL A 95 5.94 0.85 -18.05
C VAL A 95 5.88 2.37 -17.99
N ALA A 96 4.92 2.95 -17.26
CA ALA A 96 4.74 4.40 -17.15
C ALA A 96 5.95 5.09 -16.48
N SER A 97 6.63 4.41 -15.56
CA SER A 97 7.84 4.93 -14.93
C SER A 97 9.10 4.85 -15.80
N GLY A 98 9.05 4.05 -16.88
CA GLY A 98 10.20 3.74 -17.71
C GLY A 98 11.30 2.98 -16.95
N GLY A 99 10.93 2.17 -15.96
CA GLY A 99 11.89 1.44 -15.12
C GLY A 99 12.68 2.31 -14.13
N LYS A 100 12.33 3.60 -13.98
CA LYS A 100 13.04 4.51 -13.06
C LYS A 100 12.56 4.31 -11.62
N GLU A 101 13.32 3.54 -10.85
CA GLU A 101 13.04 3.23 -9.44
C GLU A 101 12.71 4.46 -8.60
N GLN A 102 13.45 5.56 -8.77
CA GLN A 102 13.27 6.78 -7.98
C GLN A 102 11.87 7.38 -8.13
N ARG A 103 11.28 7.30 -9.33
CA ARG A 103 9.90 7.78 -9.56
C ARG A 103 8.88 6.87 -8.88
N LEU A 104 9.10 5.55 -8.95
CA LEU A 104 8.24 4.56 -8.28
C LEU A 104 8.27 4.71 -6.76
N VAL A 105 9.46 4.90 -6.19
CA VAL A 105 9.64 5.07 -4.74
C VAL A 105 8.92 6.32 -4.25
N LEU A 106 9.04 7.44 -4.96
CA LEU A 106 8.32 8.67 -4.60
C LEU A 106 6.79 8.52 -4.72
N PHE A 107 6.32 7.83 -5.76
CA PHE A 107 4.90 7.51 -5.91
C PHE A 107 4.39 6.63 -4.77
N TYR A 108 5.12 5.55 -4.48
CA TYR A 108 4.83 4.63 -3.38
C TYR A 108 4.79 5.33 -2.02
N ALA A 109 5.76 6.20 -1.75
CA ALA A 109 5.86 6.92 -0.48
C ALA A 109 4.59 7.74 -0.19
N VAL A 110 4.08 8.50 -1.18
CA VAL A 110 2.86 9.29 -1.01
C VAL A 110 1.65 8.38 -0.73
N ALA A 111 1.48 7.29 -1.48
CA ALA A 111 0.38 6.35 -1.28
C ALA A 111 0.39 5.72 0.13
N VAL A 112 1.56 5.29 0.60
CA VAL A 112 1.72 4.66 1.92
C VAL A 112 1.49 5.66 3.05
N PHE A 113 2.07 6.86 2.96
CA PHE A 113 1.86 7.86 4.00
C PHE A 113 0.41 8.35 4.05
N LEU A 114 -0.30 8.44 2.92
CA LEU A 114 -1.73 8.69 2.90
C LEU A 114 -2.52 7.58 3.60
N ALA A 115 -2.22 6.32 3.32
CA ALA A 115 -2.88 5.18 3.95
C ALA A 115 -2.62 5.16 5.47
N PHE A 116 -1.39 5.41 5.91
CA PHE A 116 -1.05 5.52 7.32
C PHE A 116 -1.71 6.72 8.00
N LEU A 117 -1.75 7.88 7.36
CA LEU A 117 -2.44 9.05 7.88
C LEU A 117 -3.93 8.75 8.08
N ALA A 118 -4.59 8.16 7.07
CA ALA A 118 -5.99 7.77 7.17
C ALA A 118 -6.22 6.74 8.29
N GLY A 119 -5.36 5.73 8.41
CA GLY A 119 -5.42 4.73 9.47
C GLY A 119 -5.25 5.32 10.87
N LEU A 120 -4.27 6.21 11.06
CA LEU A 120 -4.03 6.88 12.33
C LEU A 120 -5.17 7.83 12.71
N LEU A 121 -5.74 8.56 11.75
CA LEU A 121 -6.92 9.40 11.98
C LEU A 121 -8.15 8.54 12.35
N ALA A 122 -8.33 7.38 11.71
CA ALA A 122 -9.38 6.44 12.07
C ALA A 122 -9.19 5.88 13.49
N MET A 123 -7.95 5.55 13.87
CA MET A 123 -7.60 5.11 15.23
C MET A 123 -7.84 6.20 16.27
N VAL A 124 -7.49 7.46 15.97
CA VAL A 124 -7.81 8.60 16.86
C VAL A 124 -9.32 8.69 17.07
N LYS A 125 -10.12 8.59 16.02
CA LYS A 125 -11.59 8.60 16.14
C LYS A 125 -12.08 7.43 16.99
N PHE A 126 -11.61 6.22 16.71
CA PHE A 126 -11.98 5.01 17.44
C PHE A 126 -11.64 5.09 18.93
N PHE A 127 -10.44 5.52 19.29
CA PHE A 127 -10.03 5.65 20.70
C PHE A 127 -10.70 6.82 21.43
N ARG A 128 -11.19 7.83 20.70
CA ARG A 128 -12.04 8.89 21.27
C ARG A 128 -13.38 8.33 21.74
N ASP A 129 -13.97 7.43 20.97
CA ASP A 129 -15.21 6.77 21.34
C ASP A 129 -15.00 5.86 22.58
N GLU A 130 -13.85 5.20 22.69
CA GLU A 130 -13.47 4.39 23.88
C GLU A 130 -12.91 5.19 25.08
N GLN A 131 -12.82 6.53 24.99
CA GLN A 131 -12.26 7.40 26.03
C GLN A 131 -10.80 7.08 26.45
N ARG A 132 -10.02 6.38 25.61
CA ARG A 132 -8.62 6.00 25.90
C ARG A 132 -7.63 7.13 25.59
N ARG A 133 -7.54 8.11 26.50
CA ARG A 133 -6.72 9.33 26.35
C ARG A 133 -5.27 9.10 25.90
N LEU A 134 -4.60 8.08 26.42
CA LEU A 134 -3.21 7.76 26.04
C LEU A 134 -3.06 7.30 24.59
N LEU A 135 -4.00 6.48 24.09
CA LEU A 135 -3.96 5.99 22.72
C LEU A 135 -4.37 7.08 21.72
N ILE A 136 -5.24 8.00 22.13
CA ILE A 136 -5.61 9.19 21.34
C ILE A 136 -4.38 10.07 21.12
N THR A 137 -3.64 10.40 22.19
CA THR A 137 -2.46 11.27 22.06
C THR A 137 -1.33 10.58 21.28
N ALA A 138 -1.09 9.30 21.52
CA ALA A 138 -0.09 8.53 20.77
C ALA A 138 -0.43 8.46 19.26
N SER A 139 -1.68 8.13 18.92
CA SER A 139 -2.13 8.05 17.52
C SER A 139 -2.16 9.43 16.86
N GLY A 140 -2.50 10.48 17.62
CA GLY A 140 -2.48 11.88 17.16
C GLY A 140 -1.05 12.37 16.88
N LEU A 141 -0.08 12.06 17.74
CA LEU A 141 1.33 12.36 17.51
C LEU A 141 1.87 11.60 16.29
N GLY A 142 1.52 10.32 16.16
CA GLY A 142 1.84 9.53 14.97
C GLY A 142 1.26 10.16 13.70
N ALA A 143 -0.02 10.58 13.73
CA ALA A 143 -0.67 11.23 12.60
C ALA A 143 0.04 12.54 12.23
N ALA A 144 0.45 13.34 13.22
CA ALA A 144 1.19 14.58 12.99
C ALA A 144 2.57 14.32 12.34
N ALA A 145 3.32 13.33 12.82
CA ALA A 145 4.62 12.96 12.24
C ALA A 145 4.49 12.47 10.80
N VAL A 146 3.47 11.64 10.51
CA VAL A 146 3.17 11.17 9.15
C VAL A 146 2.71 12.33 8.26
N ALA A 147 1.86 13.23 8.76
CA ALA A 147 1.41 14.39 8.02
C ALA A 147 2.58 15.33 7.66
N LEU A 148 3.52 15.56 8.58
CA LEU A 148 4.74 16.31 8.30
C LEU A 148 5.56 15.64 7.21
N THR A 149 5.78 14.32 7.32
CA THR A 149 6.55 13.56 6.33
C THR A 149 5.88 13.62 4.96
N LEU A 150 4.56 13.48 4.90
CA LEU A 150 3.78 13.58 3.67
C LEU A 150 3.89 14.99 3.07
N ALA A 151 3.80 16.05 3.89
CA ALA A 151 3.97 17.44 3.45
C ALA A 151 5.36 17.68 2.85
N VAL A 152 6.43 17.17 3.50
CA VAL A 152 7.80 17.27 2.98
C VAL A 152 7.96 16.49 1.66
N ASN A 153 7.31 15.34 1.51
CA ASN A 153 7.34 14.58 0.26
C ASN A 153 6.59 15.31 -0.87
N LEU A 154 5.44 15.92 -0.57
CA LEU A 154 4.66 16.71 -1.52
C LEU A 154 5.39 17.99 -1.95
N ALA A 155 6.11 18.64 -1.02
CA ALA A 155 6.89 19.84 -1.30
C ALA A 155 8.01 19.61 -2.34
N ARG A 156 8.41 18.34 -2.58
CA ARG A 156 9.37 17.99 -3.65
C ARG A 156 8.77 18.10 -5.06
N GLY A 157 7.47 18.30 -5.22
CA GLY A 157 6.80 18.58 -6.50
C GLY A 157 6.65 17.41 -7.49
N PHE A 158 7.55 16.43 -7.45
CA PHE A 158 7.52 15.25 -8.33
C PHE A 158 6.32 14.27 -8.13
N PRO A 159 5.74 14.08 -6.93
CA PRO A 159 4.73 13.03 -6.71
C PRO A 159 3.26 13.51 -6.69
N VAL A 160 2.93 14.67 -7.28
CA VAL A 160 1.52 15.13 -7.39
C VAL A 160 0.64 14.11 -8.13
N ALA A 161 1.22 13.40 -9.10
CA ALA A 161 0.54 12.31 -9.80
C ALA A 161 0.07 11.19 -8.85
N SER A 162 0.82 10.89 -7.79
CA SER A 162 0.39 9.90 -6.79
C SER A 162 -0.78 10.37 -5.95
N LEU A 163 -0.79 11.65 -5.56
CA LEU A 163 -1.91 12.22 -4.81
C LEU A 163 -3.17 12.24 -5.68
N ALA A 164 -3.04 12.61 -6.96
CA ALA A 164 -4.13 12.57 -7.93
C ALA A 164 -4.64 11.13 -8.15
N ALA A 165 -3.74 10.16 -8.32
CA ALA A 165 -4.12 8.75 -8.45
C ALA A 165 -4.82 8.22 -7.18
N ALA A 166 -4.27 8.51 -5.99
CA ALA A 166 -4.88 8.13 -4.73
C ALA A 166 -6.26 8.79 -4.55
N GLY A 167 -6.39 10.07 -4.90
CA GLY A 167 -7.67 10.80 -4.88
C GLY A 167 -8.68 10.23 -5.87
N ALA A 168 -8.26 9.87 -7.08
CA ALA A 168 -9.11 9.22 -8.07
C ALA A 168 -9.59 7.84 -7.60
N ILE A 169 -8.69 7.03 -7.02
CA ILE A 169 -9.04 5.74 -6.43
C ILE A 169 -10.03 5.95 -5.26
N ALA A 170 -9.73 6.84 -4.32
CA ALA A 170 -10.59 7.14 -3.19
C ALA A 170 -11.97 7.65 -3.64
N GLY A 171 -12.02 8.55 -4.63
CA GLY A 171 -13.25 9.06 -5.22
C GLY A 171 -14.05 7.97 -5.94
N SER A 172 -13.38 7.08 -6.69
CA SER A 172 -14.03 5.94 -7.34
C SER A 172 -14.64 4.98 -6.31
N LEU A 173 -13.90 4.66 -5.24
CA LEU A 173 -14.41 3.81 -4.16
C LEU A 173 -15.55 4.49 -3.39
N TYR A 174 -15.45 5.81 -3.16
CA TYR A 174 -16.50 6.58 -2.50
C TYR A 174 -17.78 6.64 -3.33
N THR A 175 -17.68 6.90 -4.63
CA THR A 175 -18.84 6.91 -5.53
C THR A 175 -19.48 5.52 -5.63
N LEU A 176 -18.68 4.46 -5.69
CA LEU A 176 -19.18 3.09 -5.62
C LEU A 176 -19.88 2.80 -4.27
N TRP A 177 -19.33 3.28 -3.16
CA TRP A 177 -19.92 3.14 -1.83
C TRP A 177 -21.24 3.90 -1.67
N VAL A 178 -21.34 5.10 -2.24
CA VAL A 178 -22.59 5.86 -2.27
C VAL A 178 -23.63 5.16 -3.16
N ARG A 179 -23.21 4.65 -4.33
CA ARG A 179 -24.09 3.89 -5.25
C ARG A 179 -24.57 2.57 -4.64
N SER A 180 -23.76 1.92 -3.80
CA SER A 180 -24.13 0.68 -3.13
C SER A 180 -25.00 0.90 -1.88
N GLY A 181 -25.50 2.11 -1.63
CA GLY A 181 -26.43 2.39 -0.54
C GLY A 181 -25.78 2.65 0.82
N ARG A 182 -24.49 3.05 0.85
CA ARG A 182 -23.72 3.34 2.07
C ARG A 182 -23.71 2.17 3.07
N PRO A 183 -23.24 0.98 2.67
CA PRO A 183 -23.21 -0.18 3.55
C PRO A 183 -22.50 0.18 4.86
N THR A 184 -23.18 -0.09 5.98
CA THR A 184 -22.67 0.17 7.32
C THR A 184 -21.48 -0.74 7.62
N GLY A 185 -20.56 -0.27 8.46
CA GLY A 185 -19.41 -1.05 8.89
C GLY A 185 -19.85 -2.32 9.63
N ILE A 186 -18.98 -3.35 9.57
CA ILE A 186 -19.22 -4.70 10.11
C ILE A 186 -19.69 -4.63 11.58
N SER A 187 -19.15 -3.71 12.37
CA SER A 187 -19.53 -3.51 13.78
C SER A 187 -20.98 -3.07 13.99
N LYS A 188 -21.54 -2.25 13.08
CA LYS A 188 -22.95 -1.85 13.15
C LYS A 188 -23.87 -2.95 12.62
N ALA A 189 -23.42 -3.74 11.65
CA ALA A 189 -24.18 -4.88 11.14
C ALA A 189 -24.26 -6.02 12.16
N GLU A 190 -23.19 -6.26 12.93
CA GLU A 190 -23.20 -7.21 14.06
C GLU A 190 -24.06 -6.69 15.21
N ALA A 191 -23.92 -5.41 15.59
CA ALA A 191 -24.75 -4.82 16.65
C ALA A 191 -26.24 -4.77 16.30
N LEU A 192 -26.62 -4.72 15.02
CA LEU A 192 -28.03 -4.84 14.59
C LEU A 192 -28.51 -6.29 14.60
N ALA A 193 -27.65 -7.26 14.25
CA ALA A 193 -27.98 -8.69 14.27
C ALA A 193 -28.00 -9.30 15.69
N GLU A 194 -27.43 -8.62 16.68
CA GLU A 194 -27.49 -9.02 18.09
C GLU A 194 -28.76 -8.53 18.79
N VAL A 195 -29.53 -7.64 18.14
CA VAL A 195 -30.75 -7.01 18.67
C VAL A 195 -32.04 -7.65 18.10
N ASP A 196 -31.93 -8.39 17.00
CA ASP A 196 -33.00 -9.20 16.39
C ASP A 196 -32.97 -10.66 16.89
#